data_AF-A0A091WMZ2-F1
#
_entry.id   AF-A0A091WMZ2-F1
#
_cell.length_a   1.000
_cell.length_b   1.000
_cell.length_c   1.000
_cell.angle_alpha   90.00
_cell.angle_beta   90.00
_cell.angle_gamma   90.00
#
_symmetry.space_group_name_H-M   'P 1'
#
loop_
_entity.id
_entity.type
_entity.pdbx_description
1 polymer ?
#
loop_
_entity_poly.entity_id
_entity_poly.type
_entity_poly.pdbx_seq_one_letter_code
_entity_poly.pdbx_strand_id
1 'polypeptide(L)'
;SVQLFLLPSDRPKRTLYSKKYGVDLIRYTHAANTVVYSSNKIDDTIRYLSLHDNKYIRYFPGHTKRVVALSMSPVDDTFISGSLDKTIRLWDLRSPNCQGLMHLQGKPVCSFDPEGLIFAAGINSEMVKLYDLRSFDKGPFATFKMQYDRTCEWTGLKFSNDGKLILISTNGGFIRLIDAFKGAILHTFGGYNNSKAVTLEASFTPDSQFIMIGSEDGKIHVWNGESGMKVAVLDGKHTGPITCLQFNPKFMTFASACSNMLVLGAHKELSRRWDADYDAFVLPLLDEQQPCYVLYRLDSQNAQGYEWLFISWSPDSSPVRLKMLYAATRATVKKEFGGGHIKDEMFGTVKEDVSLSGYQKHVSSCSAPAPLTAAEQELQQIRINEVGGLAFPLQLDAQQAIQALKQKKINYIQLKLDLERETIDLVHTSPTEIADLPKRIPQDSARYHFFLYKHSHEGDYLESVVFIYSMPGYKCSIKERMLYSSCKSRLLDTVEQEFCLEIAKKIEIDDGAELTAEFLYEEVHPKQHAFKQAFAKPKGPVGKRGQKRLVRGPGENGEDS
;
A
#
# COMPACT_ATOMS: atom_id res chain seq x y z
N SER A 1 20.38 -8.18 -22.85
CA SER A 1 19.66 -9.21 -23.64
C SER A 1 18.55 -8.53 -24.40
N VAL A 2 18.02 -9.14 -25.45
CA VAL A 2 16.83 -8.66 -26.17
C VAL A 2 15.66 -9.54 -25.77
N GLN A 3 14.56 -8.95 -25.30
CA GLN A 3 13.33 -9.68 -24.98
C GLN A 3 12.28 -9.35 -26.04
N LEU A 4 11.67 -10.39 -26.61
CA LEU A 4 10.58 -10.27 -27.57
C LEU A 4 9.27 -10.52 -26.85
N PHE A 5 8.29 -9.62 -27.02
CA PHE A 5 6.96 -9.72 -26.42
C PHE A 5 5.91 -9.95 -27.51
N LEU A 6 4.91 -10.79 -27.20
CA LEU A 6 3.73 -10.98 -28.06
C LEU A 6 2.60 -10.07 -27.57
N LEU A 7 2.24 -9.08 -28.40
CA LEU A 7 1.05 -8.27 -28.20
C LEU A 7 -0.19 -9.02 -28.75
N PRO A 8 -1.35 -8.96 -28.06
CA PRO A 8 -1.67 -8.18 -26.86
C PRO A 8 -1.38 -8.90 -25.53
N SER A 9 -0.89 -10.13 -25.54
CA SER A 9 -0.79 -10.99 -24.35
C SER A 9 0.28 -10.61 -23.31
N ASP A 10 1.07 -9.55 -23.52
CA ASP A 10 2.22 -9.11 -22.68
C ASP A 10 3.18 -10.23 -22.21
N ARG A 11 3.12 -11.41 -22.87
CA ARG A 11 3.96 -12.55 -22.54
C ARG A 11 5.28 -12.43 -23.30
N PRO A 12 6.43 -12.62 -22.63
CA PRO A 12 7.70 -12.72 -23.32
C PRO A 12 7.68 -13.98 -24.20
N LYS A 13 7.76 -13.78 -25.52
CA LYS A 13 7.86 -14.86 -26.50
C LYS A 13 9.20 -15.57 -26.40
N ARG A 14 10.27 -14.78 -26.30
CA ARG A 14 11.65 -15.28 -26.34
C ARG A 14 12.63 -14.24 -25.83
N THR A 15 13.65 -14.70 -25.12
CA THR A 15 14.82 -13.88 -24.76
C THR A 15 16.02 -14.29 -25.60
N LEU A 16 16.59 -13.35 -26.33
CA LEU A 16 17.83 -13.51 -27.11
C LEU A 16 19.00 -12.90 -26.34
N TYR A 17 20.04 -13.69 -26.12
CA TYR A 17 21.18 -13.30 -25.30
C TYR A 17 22.37 -12.85 -26.14
N SER A 18 22.58 -11.53 -26.25
CA SER A 18 23.87 -10.95 -26.67
C SER A 18 24.73 -10.61 -25.44
N LYS A 19 25.14 -11.64 -24.67
CA LYS A 19 25.92 -11.45 -23.41
C LYS A 19 27.34 -10.91 -23.66
N LYS A 20 27.92 -11.29 -24.80
CA LYS A 20 29.29 -10.93 -25.18
C LYS A 20 29.40 -9.45 -25.58
N TYR A 21 28.54 -8.97 -26.46
CA TYR A 21 28.65 -7.64 -27.06
C TYR A 21 27.74 -6.58 -26.43
N GLY A 22 26.72 -7.00 -25.68
CA GLY A 22 25.68 -6.10 -25.21
C GLY A 22 24.79 -5.62 -26.35
N VAL A 23 23.81 -4.78 -26.01
CA VAL A 23 22.83 -4.17 -26.93
C VAL A 23 22.46 -2.81 -26.36
N ASP A 24 22.45 -1.77 -27.19
CA ASP A 24 22.03 -0.41 -26.80
C ASP A 24 20.86 0.08 -27.67
N LEU A 25 21.14 0.67 -28.84
CA LEU A 25 20.11 1.12 -29.77
C LEU A 25 19.67 -0.05 -30.64
N ILE A 26 18.37 -0.34 -30.70
CA ILE A 26 17.79 -1.42 -31.53
C ILE A 26 16.67 -0.88 -32.41
N ARG A 27 16.63 -1.33 -33.67
CA ARG A 27 15.59 -1.01 -34.65
C ARG A 27 15.18 -2.28 -35.42
N TYR A 28 13.89 -2.41 -35.68
CA TYR A 28 13.39 -3.41 -36.61
C TYR A 28 13.73 -3.00 -38.04
N THR A 29 14.07 -3.97 -38.86
CA THR A 29 14.14 -3.79 -40.32
C THR A 29 12.75 -3.99 -40.95
N HIS A 30 12.64 -3.82 -42.27
CA HIS A 30 11.39 -4.10 -43.01
C HIS A 30 10.90 -5.54 -42.86
N ALA A 31 11.84 -6.49 -42.70
CA ALA A 31 11.50 -7.86 -42.33
C ALA A 31 11.21 -7.99 -40.82
N ALA A 32 10.07 -8.63 -40.49
CA ALA A 32 9.54 -8.73 -39.13
C ALA A 32 10.43 -9.53 -38.15
N ASN A 33 11.25 -10.44 -38.67
CA ASN A 33 12.07 -11.35 -37.86
C ASN A 33 13.54 -10.90 -37.79
N THR A 34 13.86 -9.68 -38.18
CA THR A 34 15.23 -9.20 -38.25
C THR A 34 15.38 -7.81 -37.66
N VAL A 35 16.51 -7.58 -36.99
CA VAL A 35 16.78 -6.35 -36.26
C VAL A 35 18.21 -5.90 -36.47
N VAL A 36 18.41 -4.59 -36.46
CA VAL A 36 19.73 -3.97 -36.39
C VAL A 36 19.90 -3.36 -35.02
N TYR A 37 21.07 -3.58 -34.40
CA TYR A 37 21.37 -2.95 -33.13
C TYR A 37 22.83 -2.54 -32.98
N SER A 38 23.10 -1.55 -32.11
CA SER A 38 24.46 -1.15 -31.72
C SER A 38 24.94 -1.92 -30.49
N SER A 39 26.20 -2.36 -30.55
CA SER A 39 26.90 -2.99 -29.42
C SER A 39 27.40 -1.92 -28.43
N ASN A 40 27.51 -2.26 -27.15
CA ASN A 40 27.93 -1.31 -26.09
C ASN A 40 28.93 -1.86 -25.07
N LYS A 41 29.41 -3.10 -25.24
CA LYS A 41 30.28 -3.77 -24.26
C LYS A 41 31.72 -3.93 -24.70
N ILE A 42 31.95 -4.53 -25.87
CA ILE A 42 33.29 -4.87 -26.37
C ILE A 42 33.70 -3.93 -27.51
N ASP A 43 32.77 -3.70 -28.43
CA ASP A 43 32.97 -2.89 -29.61
C ASP A 43 31.71 -2.05 -29.88
N ASP A 44 31.87 -1.01 -30.70
CA ASP A 44 30.79 -0.12 -31.14
C ASP A 44 30.22 -0.52 -32.52
N THR A 45 30.41 -1.79 -32.89
CA THR A 45 29.94 -2.31 -34.18
C THR A 45 28.43 -2.49 -34.19
N ILE A 46 27.83 -2.18 -35.33
CA ILE A 46 26.40 -2.38 -35.58
C ILE A 46 26.21 -3.80 -36.12
N ARG A 47 25.21 -4.50 -35.61
CA ARG A 47 24.98 -5.92 -35.91
C ARG A 47 23.58 -6.13 -36.46
N TYR A 48 23.49 -6.94 -37.51
CA TYR A 48 22.24 -7.39 -38.10
C TYR A 48 21.93 -8.81 -37.61
N LEU A 49 20.81 -8.99 -36.92
CA LEU A 49 20.46 -10.22 -36.20
C LEU A 49 19.12 -10.78 -36.71
N SER A 50 19.11 -12.08 -36.99
CA SER A 50 17.87 -12.86 -37.16
C SER A 50 17.31 -13.24 -35.80
N LEU A 51 16.09 -12.79 -35.52
CA LEU A 51 15.33 -13.11 -34.31
C LEU A 51 14.84 -14.57 -34.30
N HIS A 52 14.63 -15.17 -35.48
CA HIS A 52 14.18 -16.55 -35.61
C HIS A 52 15.28 -17.54 -35.19
N ASP A 53 16.50 -17.37 -35.71
CA ASP A 53 17.59 -18.33 -35.48
C ASP A 53 18.57 -17.88 -34.39
N ASN A 54 18.42 -16.65 -33.87
CA ASN A 54 19.43 -15.99 -33.02
C ASN A 54 20.83 -15.99 -33.67
N LYS A 55 20.87 -15.82 -34.99
CA LYS A 55 22.10 -15.81 -35.79
C LYS A 55 22.37 -14.42 -36.32
N TYR A 56 23.62 -13.99 -36.22
CA TYR A 56 24.08 -12.77 -36.85
C TYR A 56 24.12 -12.97 -38.36
N ILE A 57 23.33 -12.17 -39.08
CA ILE A 57 23.28 -12.17 -40.54
C ILE A 57 24.49 -11.40 -41.08
N ARG A 58 24.79 -10.24 -40.49
CA ARG A 58 25.85 -9.35 -40.96
C ARG A 58 26.38 -8.44 -39.85
N TYR A 59 27.59 -7.94 -40.07
CA TYR A 59 28.26 -6.99 -39.20
C TYR A 59 28.60 -5.74 -40.01
N PHE A 60 28.45 -4.56 -39.39
CA PHE A 60 28.80 -3.27 -39.98
C PHE A 60 29.92 -2.64 -39.14
N PRO A 61 31.18 -3.03 -39.39
CA PRO A 61 32.32 -2.47 -38.69
C PRO A 61 32.66 -1.08 -39.23
N GLY A 62 33.06 -0.17 -38.35
CA GLY A 62 33.65 1.10 -38.79
C GLY A 62 33.53 2.26 -37.82
N HIS A 63 32.50 2.28 -36.97
CA HIS A 63 32.45 3.23 -35.87
C HIS A 63 33.53 2.91 -34.83
N THR A 64 34.22 3.95 -34.36
CA THR A 64 35.31 3.83 -33.38
C THR A 64 34.89 4.25 -31.97
N LYS A 65 33.67 4.78 -31.83
CA LYS A 65 33.05 5.18 -30.57
C LYS A 65 31.56 4.84 -30.58
N ARG A 66 30.94 4.93 -29.40
CA ARG A 66 29.52 4.64 -29.17
C ARG A 66 28.60 5.30 -30.20
N VAL A 67 27.75 4.47 -30.80
CA VAL A 67 26.65 4.89 -31.68
C VAL A 67 25.54 5.49 -30.81
N VAL A 68 25.17 6.74 -31.11
CA VAL A 68 24.18 7.52 -30.33
C VAL A 68 22.88 7.75 -31.08
N ALA A 69 22.87 7.56 -32.40
CA ALA A 69 21.67 7.63 -33.21
C ALA A 69 21.64 6.47 -34.20
N LEU A 70 20.47 5.85 -34.35
CA LEU A 70 20.23 4.75 -35.28
C LEU A 70 18.82 4.89 -35.85
N SER A 71 18.71 5.01 -37.17
CA SER A 71 17.44 5.17 -37.88
C SER A 71 17.42 4.32 -39.14
N MET A 72 16.38 3.52 -39.30
CA MET A 72 16.12 2.74 -40.52
C MET A 72 15.40 3.62 -41.54
N SER A 73 15.71 3.45 -42.82
CA SER A 73 14.92 4.05 -43.89
C SER A 73 13.51 3.44 -43.88
N PRO A 74 12.45 4.26 -44.05
CA PRO A 74 11.07 3.77 -44.10
C PRO A 74 10.72 3.09 -45.42
N VAL A 75 11.53 3.27 -46.47
CA VAL A 75 11.24 2.74 -47.82
C VAL A 75 12.17 1.60 -48.19
N ASP A 76 13.48 1.78 -47.99
CA ASP A 76 14.50 0.85 -48.46
C ASP A 76 15.23 0.15 -47.31
N ASP A 77 15.95 -0.93 -47.62
CA ASP A 77 16.84 -1.67 -46.71
C ASP A 77 18.13 -0.90 -46.35
N THR A 78 18.07 0.44 -46.34
CA THR A 78 19.18 1.30 -45.92
C THR A 78 18.95 1.83 -44.52
N PHE A 79 20.04 2.18 -43.82
CA PHE A 79 19.95 2.77 -42.49
C PHE A 79 21.08 3.76 -42.23
N ILE A 80 20.85 4.65 -41.27
CA ILE A 80 21.79 5.69 -40.87
C ILE A 80 22.18 5.48 -39.42
N SER A 81 23.47 5.64 -39.15
CA SER A 81 24.00 5.68 -37.79
C SER A 81 24.82 6.95 -37.55
N GLY A 82 24.62 7.56 -36.39
CA GLY A 82 25.43 8.65 -35.87
C GLY A 82 26.21 8.20 -34.64
N SER A 83 27.51 8.51 -34.58
CA SER A 83 28.39 8.12 -33.48
C SER A 83 29.14 9.29 -32.86
N LEU A 84 29.58 9.10 -31.61
CA LEU A 84 30.49 10.01 -30.91
C LEU A 84 31.89 10.11 -31.55
N ASP A 85 32.18 9.30 -32.57
CA ASP A 85 33.35 9.46 -33.44
C ASP A 85 33.22 10.66 -34.40
N LYS A 86 32.12 11.42 -34.28
CA LYS A 86 31.77 12.60 -35.08
C LYS A 86 31.46 12.25 -36.54
N THR A 87 31.03 11.03 -36.80
CA THR A 87 30.62 10.59 -38.13
C THR A 87 29.14 10.22 -38.17
N ILE A 88 28.51 10.53 -39.30
CA ILE A 88 27.27 9.87 -39.73
C ILE A 88 27.65 8.92 -40.86
N ARG A 89 27.14 7.70 -40.79
CA ARG A 89 27.37 6.66 -41.78
C ARG A 89 26.05 6.18 -42.37
N LEU A 90 26.01 6.06 -43.69
CA LEU A 90 24.95 5.44 -44.46
C LEU A 90 25.33 3.98 -44.72
N TRP A 91 24.40 3.08 -44.46
CA TRP A 91 24.58 1.65 -44.60
C TRP A 91 23.48 1.05 -45.44
N ASP A 92 23.80 -0.06 -46.09
CA ASP A 92 22.86 -0.90 -46.81
C ASP A 92 22.86 -2.28 -46.13
N LEU A 93 21.69 -2.80 -45.74
CA LEU A 93 21.60 -4.11 -45.12
C LEU A 93 22.20 -5.22 -45.97
N ARG A 94 22.24 -5.04 -47.29
CA ARG A 94 22.76 -5.99 -48.29
C ARG A 94 24.28 -6.02 -48.36
N SER A 95 24.97 -4.98 -47.87
CA SER A 95 26.44 -4.83 -47.98
C SER A 95 27.08 -4.48 -46.64
N PRO A 96 28.16 -5.15 -46.21
CA PRO A 96 28.84 -4.82 -44.95
C PRO A 96 29.62 -3.50 -45.02
N ASN A 97 29.84 -2.97 -46.23
CA ASN A 97 30.61 -1.75 -46.44
C ASN A 97 29.75 -0.50 -46.26
N CYS A 98 30.35 0.52 -45.66
CA CYS A 98 29.76 1.86 -45.54
C CYS A 98 29.51 2.45 -46.93
N GLN A 99 28.28 2.86 -47.21
CA GLN A 99 27.89 3.43 -48.51
C GLN A 99 28.15 4.94 -48.58
N GLY A 100 28.06 5.62 -47.44
CA GLY A 100 28.34 7.04 -47.34
C GLY A 100 28.89 7.40 -45.98
N LEU A 101 29.90 8.27 -45.95
CA LEU A 101 30.55 8.75 -44.73
C LEU A 101 30.49 10.27 -44.70
N MET A 102 30.02 10.81 -43.58
CA MET A 102 29.96 12.25 -43.36
C MET A 102 30.71 12.60 -42.08
N HIS A 103 31.62 13.56 -42.19
CA HIS A 103 32.34 14.11 -41.04
C HIS A 103 31.63 15.37 -40.52
N LEU A 104 31.39 15.39 -39.22
CA LEU A 104 30.70 16.47 -38.54
C LEU A 104 31.56 17.03 -37.41
N GLN A 105 31.24 18.25 -36.98
CA GLN A 105 31.91 18.91 -35.86
C GLN A 105 30.99 18.85 -34.63
N GLY A 106 30.87 17.67 -34.01
CA GLY A 106 30.09 17.49 -32.78
C GLY A 106 29.40 16.14 -32.67
N LYS A 107 28.58 15.98 -31.61
CA LYS A 107 27.72 14.81 -31.40
C LYS A 107 26.56 14.82 -32.41
N PRO A 108 26.43 13.80 -33.27
CA PRO A 108 25.38 13.78 -34.28
C PRO A 108 24.10 13.12 -33.76
N VAL A 109 22.96 13.69 -34.12
CA VAL A 109 21.65 13.02 -34.11
C VAL A 109 21.11 12.97 -35.53
N CYS A 110 20.43 11.90 -35.91
CA CYS A 110 19.97 11.74 -37.29
C CYS A 110 18.63 11.01 -37.42
N SER A 111 17.87 11.36 -38.45
CA SER A 111 16.64 10.66 -38.84
C SER A 111 16.37 10.80 -40.33
N PHE A 112 15.75 9.78 -40.92
CA PHE A 112 15.13 9.86 -42.24
C PHE A 112 13.81 10.60 -42.19
N ASP A 113 13.46 11.20 -43.34
CA ASP A 113 12.11 11.62 -43.69
C ASP A 113 11.23 10.39 -43.99
N PRO A 114 9.89 10.51 -43.95
CA PRO A 114 8.98 9.38 -44.21
C PRO A 114 9.06 8.82 -45.63
N GLU A 115 9.52 9.60 -46.62
CA GLU A 115 9.71 9.15 -48.01
C GLU A 115 11.09 8.51 -48.25
N GLY A 116 12.01 8.56 -47.27
CA GLY A 116 13.37 8.01 -47.37
C GLY A 116 14.28 8.72 -48.39
N LEU A 117 13.89 9.89 -48.90
CA LEU A 117 14.67 10.67 -49.88
C LEU A 117 15.65 11.63 -49.21
N ILE A 118 15.34 12.06 -47.99
CA ILE A 118 16.05 13.10 -47.25
C ILE A 118 16.40 12.57 -45.87
N PHE A 119 17.50 13.04 -45.30
CA PHE A 119 17.74 12.86 -43.89
C PHE A 119 18.15 14.17 -43.22
N ALA A 120 17.77 14.29 -41.95
CA ALA A 120 18.18 15.37 -41.09
C ALA A 120 19.36 14.92 -40.23
N ALA A 121 20.35 15.80 -40.09
CA ALA A 121 21.47 15.68 -39.17
C ALA A 121 21.49 16.88 -38.23
N GLY A 122 21.29 16.62 -36.93
CA GLY A 122 21.50 17.60 -35.87
C GLY A 122 22.96 17.63 -35.43
N ILE A 123 23.56 18.82 -35.41
CA ILE A 123 24.99 19.02 -35.12
C ILE A 123 25.14 19.94 -33.91
N ASN A 124 25.92 19.48 -32.92
CA ASN A 124 26.30 20.22 -31.71
C ASN A 124 25.15 20.83 -30.90
N SER A 125 23.91 20.33 -31.09
CA SER A 125 22.71 20.94 -30.51
C SER A 125 22.42 22.38 -30.97
N GLU A 126 23.01 22.78 -32.10
CA GLU A 126 22.93 24.15 -32.63
C GLU A 126 22.20 24.22 -33.96
N MET A 127 22.40 23.24 -34.82
CA MET A 127 21.91 23.29 -36.19
C MET A 127 21.27 21.97 -36.60
N VAL A 128 20.15 22.05 -37.30
CA VAL A 128 19.61 20.95 -38.09
C VAL A 128 20.00 21.18 -39.54
N LYS A 129 20.65 20.20 -40.15
CA LYS A 129 21.02 20.22 -41.57
C LYS A 129 20.25 19.13 -42.31
N LEU A 130 19.65 19.48 -43.44
CA LEU A 130 18.93 18.54 -44.31
C LEU A 130 19.78 18.21 -45.53
N TYR A 131 19.83 16.92 -45.86
CA TYR A 131 20.61 16.37 -46.95
C TYR A 131 19.74 15.52 -47.85
N ASP A 132 19.96 15.63 -49.16
CA ASP A 132 19.43 14.69 -50.13
C ASP A 132 20.25 13.39 -50.03
N LEU A 133 19.59 12.24 -49.87
CA LEU A 133 20.24 10.95 -49.73
C LEU A 133 21.09 10.59 -50.97
N ARG A 134 20.68 11.01 -52.17
CA ARG A 134 21.38 10.69 -53.43
C ARG A 134 22.53 11.65 -53.73
N SER A 135 22.59 12.79 -53.06
CA SER A 135 23.58 13.84 -53.30
C SER A 135 24.09 14.44 -51.99
N PHE A 136 24.27 13.61 -50.96
CA PHE A 136 24.71 14.05 -49.64
C PHE A 136 26.13 14.63 -49.64
N ASP A 137 26.94 14.22 -50.64
CA ASP A 137 28.28 14.69 -50.93
C ASP A 137 28.32 16.18 -51.36
N LYS A 138 27.24 16.67 -51.99
CA LYS A 138 27.09 18.09 -52.34
C LYS A 138 26.84 19.00 -51.14
N GLY A 139 26.66 18.41 -49.95
CA GLY A 139 26.38 19.13 -48.72
C GLY A 139 24.88 19.34 -48.46
N PRO A 140 24.54 20.07 -47.39
CA PRO A 140 23.16 20.26 -46.98
C PRO A 140 22.45 21.24 -47.91
N PHE A 141 21.24 20.90 -48.37
CA PHE A 141 20.43 21.82 -49.17
C PHE A 141 19.69 22.84 -48.29
N ALA A 142 19.48 22.52 -47.00
CA ALA A 142 18.92 23.43 -46.01
C ALA A 142 19.67 23.33 -44.67
N THR A 143 19.84 24.45 -43.99
CA THR A 143 20.44 24.53 -42.66
C THR A 143 19.61 25.45 -41.78
N PHE A 144 19.07 24.91 -40.69
CA PHE A 144 18.31 25.64 -39.70
C PHE A 144 19.17 25.86 -38.47
N LYS A 145 19.48 27.13 -38.17
CA LYS A 145 20.22 27.52 -36.96
C LYS A 145 19.25 27.75 -35.81
N MET A 146 19.53 27.12 -34.68
CA MET A 146 18.78 27.25 -33.44
C MET A 146 19.62 28.03 -32.43
N GLN A 147 18.96 28.67 -31.45
CA GLN A 147 19.68 29.19 -30.28
C GLN A 147 20.29 28.03 -29.51
N TYR A 148 21.62 28.08 -29.40
CA TYR A 148 22.40 27.16 -28.58
C TYR A 148 22.09 27.38 -27.11
N ASP A 149 21.63 26.34 -26.44
CA ASP A 149 21.48 26.33 -24.99
C ASP A 149 22.57 25.46 -24.39
N ARG A 150 23.45 26.07 -23.59
CA ARG A 150 24.57 25.37 -22.94
C ARG A 150 24.11 24.37 -21.87
N THR A 151 22.84 24.43 -21.47
CA THR A 151 22.31 23.62 -20.37
C THR A 151 21.77 22.26 -20.81
N CYS A 152 21.62 22.01 -22.12
CA CYS A 152 21.11 20.75 -22.64
C CYS A 152 21.75 20.34 -23.98
N GLU A 153 21.78 19.03 -24.21
CA GLU A 153 22.20 18.42 -25.47
C GLU A 153 21.02 17.74 -26.17
N TRP A 154 21.07 17.68 -27.50
CA TRP A 154 20.12 16.90 -28.27
C TRP A 154 20.41 15.40 -28.12
N THR A 155 19.37 14.64 -27.81
CA THR A 155 19.42 13.19 -27.60
C THR A 155 18.83 12.42 -28.77
N GLY A 156 17.90 13.04 -29.51
CA GLY A 156 17.23 12.40 -30.62
C GLY A 156 16.61 13.42 -31.57
N LEU A 157 16.40 12.96 -32.80
CA LEU A 157 15.74 13.70 -33.86
C LEU A 157 14.78 12.73 -34.56
N LYS A 158 13.55 13.15 -34.83
CA LYS A 158 12.57 12.36 -35.60
C LYS A 158 11.75 13.28 -36.51
N PHE A 159 11.43 12.81 -37.71
CA PHE A 159 10.42 13.44 -38.54
C PHE A 159 9.02 12.99 -38.12
N SER A 160 8.01 13.83 -38.38
CA SER A 160 6.62 13.41 -38.38
C SER A 160 6.35 12.46 -39.55
N ASN A 161 5.32 11.61 -39.41
CA ASN A 161 4.93 10.68 -40.48
C ASN A 161 4.44 11.41 -41.74
N ASP A 162 3.97 12.66 -41.63
CA ASP A 162 3.60 13.50 -42.76
C ASP A 162 4.77 14.32 -43.35
N GLY A 163 5.96 14.22 -42.74
CA GLY A 163 7.19 14.89 -43.19
C GLY A 163 7.25 16.40 -42.94
N LYS A 164 6.18 17.01 -42.41
CA LYS A 164 6.09 18.46 -42.25
C LYS A 164 6.83 18.99 -41.02
N LEU A 165 7.06 18.14 -40.03
CA LEU A 165 7.57 18.53 -38.72
C LEU A 165 8.83 17.74 -38.37
N ILE A 166 9.72 18.39 -37.63
CA ILE A 166 10.91 17.79 -37.02
C ILE A 166 10.80 17.94 -35.51
N LEU A 167 10.90 16.83 -34.80
CA LEU A 167 10.95 16.77 -33.34
C LEU A 167 12.39 16.61 -32.87
N ILE A 168 12.81 17.51 -31.98
CA ILE A 168 14.11 17.47 -31.32
C ILE A 168 13.89 17.08 -29.86
N SER A 169 14.46 15.94 -29.49
CA SER A 169 14.53 15.47 -28.10
C SER A 169 15.80 15.99 -27.45
N THR A 170 15.72 16.46 -26.20
CA THR A 170 16.88 16.90 -25.44
C THR A 170 17.00 16.13 -24.13
N ASN A 171 18.19 16.11 -23.54
CA ASN A 171 18.36 15.66 -22.16
C ASN A 171 17.95 16.72 -21.12
N GLY A 172 17.45 17.88 -21.55
CA GLY A 172 16.89 18.89 -20.67
C GLY A 172 15.45 18.60 -20.29
N GLY A 173 14.80 19.59 -19.68
CA GLY A 173 13.37 19.57 -19.32
C GLY A 173 12.43 20.04 -20.43
N PHE A 174 12.89 20.13 -21.68
CA PHE A 174 12.08 20.55 -22.81
C PHE A 174 12.41 19.81 -24.12
N ILE A 175 11.43 19.73 -25.00
CA ILE A 175 11.58 19.27 -26.39
C ILE A 175 11.10 20.36 -27.35
N ARG A 176 11.64 20.39 -28.56
CA ARG A 176 11.28 21.40 -29.56
C ARG A 176 10.66 20.75 -30.79
N LEU A 177 9.63 21.41 -31.32
CA LEU A 177 8.98 21.06 -32.57
C LEU A 177 9.22 22.16 -33.60
N ILE A 178 9.70 21.76 -34.78
CA ILE A 178 10.18 22.66 -35.82
C ILE A 178 9.48 22.32 -37.14
N ASP A 179 9.16 23.35 -37.93
CA ASP A 179 8.72 23.21 -39.32
C ASP A 179 9.88 22.68 -40.19
N ALA A 180 9.69 21.55 -40.86
CA ALA A 180 10.71 20.89 -41.67
C ALA A 180 11.13 21.70 -42.92
N PHE A 181 10.27 22.59 -43.42
CA PHE A 181 10.52 23.37 -44.63
C PHE A 181 11.14 24.72 -44.30
N LYS A 182 10.60 25.41 -43.28
CA LYS A 182 11.02 26.78 -42.92
C LYS A 182 12.10 26.79 -41.84
N GLY A 183 12.21 25.73 -41.04
CA GLY A 183 13.10 25.69 -39.88
C GLY A 183 12.64 26.56 -38.71
N ALA A 184 11.39 27.03 -38.72
CA ALA A 184 10.84 27.84 -37.64
C ALA A 184 10.44 26.96 -36.44
N ILE A 185 10.75 27.40 -35.22
CA ILE A 185 10.29 26.74 -34.00
C ILE A 185 8.79 27.01 -33.85
N LEU A 186 7.98 25.97 -33.91
CA LEU A 186 6.54 26.06 -33.69
C LEU A 186 6.22 26.05 -32.20
N HIS A 187 6.73 25.03 -31.50
CA HIS A 187 6.45 24.82 -30.08
C HIS A 187 7.70 24.38 -29.32
N THR A 188 7.79 24.82 -28.08
CA THR A 188 8.74 24.29 -27.08
C THR A 188 7.93 23.70 -25.95
N PHE A 189 7.94 22.37 -25.85
CA PHE A 189 7.16 21.65 -24.85
C PHE A 189 8.01 21.41 -23.61
N GLY A 190 7.54 21.90 -22.46
CA GLY A 190 8.17 21.68 -21.17
C GLY A 190 7.19 21.14 -20.12
N GLY A 191 7.61 21.13 -18.87
CA GLY A 191 6.78 20.71 -17.74
C GLY A 191 6.69 19.18 -17.57
N TYR A 192 7.70 18.45 -18.05
CA TYR A 192 7.99 17.07 -17.64
C TYR A 192 9.27 17.08 -16.80
N ASN A 193 9.40 16.16 -15.84
CA ASN A 193 10.56 16.10 -14.96
C ASN A 193 11.73 15.40 -15.67
N ASN A 194 12.89 16.07 -15.69
CA ASN A 194 14.17 15.50 -16.12
C ASN A 194 15.35 16.19 -15.40
N SER A 195 15.26 16.28 -14.08
CA SER A 195 16.25 16.96 -13.23
C SER A 195 17.66 16.37 -13.35
N LYS A 196 17.76 15.05 -13.59
CA LYS A 196 19.03 14.32 -13.70
C LYS A 196 19.67 14.35 -15.11
N ALA A 197 19.08 15.11 -16.03
CA ALA A 197 19.51 15.19 -17.42
C ALA A 197 19.66 13.81 -18.10
N VAL A 198 18.69 12.92 -17.87
CA VAL A 198 18.66 11.58 -18.47
C VAL A 198 18.33 11.70 -19.95
N THR A 199 18.88 10.80 -20.76
CA THR A 199 18.55 10.70 -22.18
C THR A 199 17.14 10.11 -22.34
N LEU A 200 16.21 10.96 -22.75
CA LEU A 200 14.82 10.57 -23.03
C LEU A 200 14.61 10.59 -24.55
N GLU A 201 13.94 9.56 -25.10
CA GLU A 201 13.44 9.56 -26.47
C GLU A 201 11.98 10.05 -26.50
N ALA A 202 11.69 11.03 -27.35
CA ALA A 202 10.33 11.40 -27.70
C ALA A 202 9.87 10.69 -28.99
N SER A 203 8.56 10.57 -29.19
CA SER A 203 7.98 10.01 -30.40
C SER A 203 6.70 10.73 -30.80
N PHE A 204 6.46 10.80 -32.10
CA PHE A 204 5.15 11.16 -32.64
C PHE A 204 4.18 9.99 -32.53
N THR A 205 2.90 10.31 -32.46
CA THR A 205 1.83 9.38 -32.80
C THR A 205 1.78 9.11 -34.31
N PRO A 206 1.21 7.98 -34.75
CA PRO A 206 1.17 7.61 -36.17
C PRO A 206 0.44 8.62 -37.07
N ASP A 207 -0.52 9.35 -36.51
CA ASP A 207 -1.27 10.44 -37.17
C ASP A 207 -0.53 11.78 -37.17
N SER A 208 0.67 11.86 -36.57
CA SER A 208 1.48 13.08 -36.39
C SER A 208 0.82 14.19 -35.57
N GLN A 209 -0.32 13.95 -34.93
CA GLN A 209 -1.05 14.98 -34.18
C GLN A 209 -0.51 15.19 -32.77
N PHE A 210 0.02 14.14 -32.15
CA PHE A 210 0.48 14.18 -30.76
C PHE A 210 1.95 13.81 -30.64
N ILE A 211 2.56 14.37 -29.61
CA ILE A 211 3.96 14.14 -29.26
C ILE A 211 3.99 13.57 -27.85
N MET A 212 4.71 12.47 -27.69
CA MET A 212 4.84 11.77 -26.42
C MET A 212 6.29 11.71 -25.96
N ILE A 213 6.52 11.93 -24.67
CA ILE A 213 7.82 11.73 -24.03
C ILE A 213 7.66 11.03 -22.69
N GLY A 214 8.61 10.15 -22.39
CA GLY A 214 8.80 9.63 -21.04
C GLY A 214 9.41 10.67 -20.10
N SER A 215 9.12 10.60 -18.81
CA SER A 215 9.68 11.48 -17.79
C SER A 215 10.42 10.68 -16.72
N GLU A 216 11.27 11.37 -15.95
CA GLU A 216 12.00 10.80 -14.81
C GLU A 216 11.07 10.27 -13.72
N ASP A 217 9.88 10.84 -13.59
CA ASP A 217 8.87 10.46 -12.60
C ASP A 217 8.07 9.19 -12.96
N GLY A 218 8.42 8.51 -14.06
CA GLY A 218 7.72 7.31 -14.53
C GLY A 218 6.42 7.60 -15.27
N LYS A 219 6.13 8.87 -15.60
CA LYS A 219 4.95 9.26 -16.37
C LYS A 219 5.30 9.56 -17.82
N ILE A 220 4.30 9.41 -18.67
CA ILE A 220 4.38 9.78 -20.09
C ILE A 220 3.56 11.04 -20.28
N HIS A 221 4.18 12.05 -20.87
CA HIS A 221 3.54 13.31 -21.14
C HIS A 221 3.18 13.40 -22.61
N VAL A 222 1.96 13.86 -22.90
CA VAL A 222 1.40 13.96 -24.24
C VAL A 222 1.00 15.41 -24.52
N TRP A 223 1.49 15.95 -25.63
CA TRP A 223 1.10 17.27 -26.14
C TRP A 223 0.47 17.16 -27.51
N ASN A 224 -0.39 18.12 -27.82
CA ASN A 224 -0.90 18.34 -29.17
C ASN A 224 0.14 19.14 -29.97
N GLY A 225 0.51 18.63 -31.15
CA GLY A 225 1.53 19.22 -32.02
C GLY A 225 1.10 20.52 -32.71
N GLU A 226 -0.20 20.73 -32.91
CA GLU A 226 -0.74 21.95 -33.53
C GLU A 226 -0.96 23.05 -32.50
N SER A 227 -1.65 22.76 -31.39
CA SER A 227 -2.01 23.77 -30.39
C SER A 227 -0.92 24.07 -29.36
N GLY A 228 0.07 23.18 -29.21
CA GLY A 228 1.12 23.34 -28.20
C GLY A 228 0.70 22.89 -26.79
N MET A 229 -0.59 22.56 -26.59
CA MET A 229 -1.14 22.30 -25.25
C MET A 229 -0.84 20.88 -24.77
N LYS A 230 -0.58 20.72 -23.46
CA LYS A 230 -0.48 19.41 -22.82
C LYS A 230 -1.88 18.80 -22.73
N VAL A 231 -2.05 17.63 -23.34
CA VAL A 231 -3.34 16.94 -23.46
C VAL A 231 -3.52 15.92 -22.33
N ALA A 232 -2.48 15.14 -22.06
CA ALA A 232 -2.56 14.06 -21.09
C ALA A 232 -1.23 13.84 -20.37
N VAL A 233 -1.36 13.28 -19.15
CA VAL A 233 -0.26 12.68 -18.40
C VAL A 233 -0.67 11.24 -18.13
N LEU A 234 -0.02 10.29 -18.79
CA LEU A 234 -0.30 8.88 -18.65
C LEU A 234 0.62 8.31 -17.56
N ASP A 235 0.02 7.69 -16.56
CA ASP A 235 0.75 6.97 -15.53
C ASP A 235 0.85 5.50 -15.92
N GLY A 236 2.02 5.12 -16.44
CA GLY A 236 2.33 3.74 -16.83
C GLY A 236 2.80 2.86 -15.66
N LYS A 237 2.72 3.36 -14.41
CA LYS A 237 3.26 2.71 -13.21
C LYS A 237 4.75 2.38 -13.29
N HIS A 238 5.52 3.12 -14.08
CA HIS A 238 6.96 2.91 -14.15
C HIS A 238 7.61 3.38 -12.85
N THR A 239 8.47 2.55 -12.27
CA THR A 239 9.16 2.86 -11.01
C THR A 239 10.38 3.76 -11.18
N GLY A 240 10.67 4.21 -12.40
CA GLY A 240 11.84 5.02 -12.72
C GLY A 240 11.73 5.72 -14.07
N PRO A 241 12.84 6.31 -14.56
CA PRO A 241 12.83 7.12 -15.78
C PRO A 241 12.48 6.28 -17.01
N ILE A 242 11.52 6.76 -17.80
CA ILE A 242 11.17 6.16 -19.09
C ILE A 242 12.14 6.69 -20.14
N THR A 243 13.12 5.88 -20.51
CA THR A 243 14.21 6.30 -21.41
C THR A 243 13.83 6.18 -22.88
N CYS A 244 12.97 5.22 -23.23
CA CYS A 244 12.59 4.94 -24.62
C CYS A 244 11.07 4.87 -24.75
N LEU A 245 10.55 5.55 -25.78
CA LEU A 245 9.15 5.51 -26.17
C LEU A 245 9.07 5.36 -27.70
N GLN A 246 8.40 4.30 -28.15
CA GLN A 246 8.25 4.01 -29.58
C GLN A 246 6.81 3.60 -29.90
N PHE A 247 6.29 4.12 -31.01
CA PHE A 247 4.97 3.80 -31.52
C PHE A 247 5.01 2.69 -32.55
N ASN A 248 4.01 1.82 -32.52
CA ASN A 248 3.69 0.92 -33.61
C ASN A 248 2.54 1.53 -34.44
N PRO A 249 2.81 2.03 -35.66
CA PRO A 249 1.79 2.68 -36.47
C PRO A 249 0.70 1.71 -36.95
N LYS A 250 1.00 0.42 -37.10
CA LYS A 250 0.05 -0.57 -37.61
C LYS A 250 -1.08 -0.89 -36.65
N PHE A 251 -0.78 -0.92 -35.35
CA PHE A 251 -1.75 -1.30 -34.30
C PHE A 251 -2.17 -0.11 -33.42
N MET A 252 -1.67 1.10 -33.71
CA MET A 252 -1.89 2.29 -32.87
C MET A 252 -1.57 2.07 -31.38
N THR A 253 -0.58 1.22 -31.11
CA THR A 253 -0.07 0.94 -29.76
C THR A 253 1.31 1.54 -29.59
N PHE A 254 1.68 1.95 -28.38
CA PHE A 254 3.07 2.35 -28.08
C PHE A 254 3.66 1.48 -26.98
N ALA A 255 4.99 1.41 -26.97
CA ALA A 255 5.76 0.78 -25.92
C ALA A 255 6.61 1.84 -25.22
N SER A 256 6.61 1.79 -23.89
CA SER A 256 7.45 2.62 -23.02
C SER A 256 8.35 1.71 -22.20
N ALA A 257 9.64 2.03 -22.12
CA ALA A 257 10.62 1.23 -21.40
C ALA A 257 11.31 2.06 -20.30
N CYS A 258 11.48 1.43 -19.14
CA CYS A 258 12.25 1.96 -18.01
C CYS A 258 13.43 1.01 -17.72
N SER A 259 14.55 1.56 -17.22
CA SER A 259 15.72 0.77 -16.81
C SER A 259 15.46 -0.13 -15.59
N ASN A 260 14.48 0.23 -14.76
CA ASN A 260 14.13 -0.47 -13.54
C ASN A 260 12.67 -0.92 -13.62
N MET A 261 12.43 -2.14 -14.12
CA MET A 261 11.12 -2.79 -14.08
C MET A 261 11.17 -4.03 -13.20
N LEU A 262 10.08 -4.27 -12.48
CA LEU A 262 9.77 -5.59 -11.94
C LEU A 262 9.34 -6.48 -13.10
N VAL A 263 10.12 -7.52 -13.37
CA VAL A 263 9.88 -8.45 -14.47
C VAL A 263 9.66 -9.84 -13.91
N LEU A 264 8.73 -10.59 -14.50
CA LEU A 264 8.55 -12.01 -14.19
C LEU A 264 9.80 -12.79 -14.58
N GLY A 265 10.48 -13.40 -13.60
CA GLY A 265 11.65 -14.25 -13.86
C GLY A 265 11.25 -15.62 -14.42
N ALA A 266 10.39 -16.35 -13.68
CA ALA A 266 9.89 -17.66 -14.06
C ALA A 266 8.46 -17.85 -13.50
N HIS A 267 7.68 -18.71 -14.14
CA HIS A 267 6.41 -19.21 -13.61
C HIS A 267 6.34 -20.72 -13.82
N LYS A 268 5.61 -21.42 -12.95
CA LYS A 268 5.30 -22.85 -13.08
C LYS A 268 3.81 -23.04 -12.91
N GLU A 269 3.22 -23.90 -13.73
CA GLU A 269 1.84 -24.35 -13.56
C GLU A 269 1.78 -25.42 -12.48
N LEU A 270 0.64 -25.53 -11.80
CA LEU A 270 0.46 -26.47 -10.69
C LEU A 270 0.46 -27.91 -11.20
N SER A 271 1.09 -28.81 -10.45
CA SER A 271 1.14 -30.23 -10.82
C SER A 271 0.50 -31.14 -9.78
N ARG A 272 0.76 -30.92 -8.49
CA ARG A 272 0.26 -31.72 -7.35
C ARG A 272 -0.26 -30.79 -6.25
N ARG A 273 -0.31 -31.29 -5.02
CA ARG A 273 -0.62 -30.49 -3.82
C ARG A 273 0.50 -29.49 -3.53
N TRP A 274 0.13 -28.37 -2.91
CA TRP A 274 1.06 -27.27 -2.64
C TRP A 274 2.29 -27.68 -1.83
N ASP A 275 2.17 -28.64 -0.91
CA ASP A 275 3.25 -29.12 -0.03
C ASP A 275 4.26 -29.99 -0.80
N ALA A 276 3.77 -30.88 -1.66
CA ALA A 276 4.61 -31.79 -2.43
C ALA A 276 5.41 -31.07 -3.54
N ASP A 277 4.85 -29.99 -4.10
CA ASP A 277 5.49 -29.22 -5.18
C ASP A 277 6.45 -28.14 -4.66
N TYR A 278 6.36 -27.78 -3.37
CA TYR A 278 7.02 -26.61 -2.80
C TYR A 278 8.54 -26.61 -3.02
N ASP A 279 9.25 -27.60 -2.48
CA ASP A 279 10.72 -27.64 -2.54
C ASP A 279 11.23 -27.80 -3.97
N ALA A 280 10.55 -28.62 -4.78
CA ALA A 280 10.91 -28.85 -6.19
C ALA A 280 10.72 -27.59 -7.05
N PHE A 281 9.82 -26.68 -6.65
CA PHE A 281 9.51 -25.48 -7.40
C PHE A 281 10.30 -24.27 -6.93
N VAL A 282 10.39 -24.06 -5.61
CA VAL A 282 10.99 -22.87 -5.01
C VAL A 282 12.52 -22.96 -5.00
N LEU A 283 13.11 -24.04 -4.47
CA LEU A 283 14.57 -24.11 -4.24
C LEU A 283 15.42 -23.93 -5.52
N PRO A 284 15.04 -24.51 -6.69
CA PRO A 284 15.82 -24.31 -7.91
C PRO A 284 15.77 -22.88 -8.49
N LEU A 285 14.81 -22.07 -8.06
CA LEU A 285 14.66 -20.67 -8.51
C LEU A 285 15.52 -19.69 -7.68
N LEU A 286 16.12 -20.15 -6.58
CA LEU A 286 16.91 -19.32 -5.67
C LEU A 286 18.38 -19.28 -6.09
N ASP A 287 18.83 -18.13 -6.55
CA ASP A 287 20.24 -17.84 -6.87
C ASP A 287 20.99 -17.45 -5.59
N GLU A 288 22.23 -17.90 -5.43
CA GLU A 288 23.06 -17.63 -4.24
C GLU A 288 23.64 -16.21 -4.21
N GLN A 289 23.58 -15.46 -5.32
CA GLN A 289 24.10 -14.08 -5.41
C GLN A 289 23.05 -13.05 -5.85
N GLN A 290 21.83 -13.47 -6.13
CA GLN A 290 20.75 -12.58 -6.59
C GLN A 290 19.50 -12.69 -5.71
N PRO A 291 19.07 -11.58 -5.08
CA PRO A 291 17.78 -11.53 -4.40
C PRO A 291 16.61 -11.66 -5.38
N CYS A 292 15.48 -12.20 -4.91
CA CYS A 292 14.26 -12.30 -5.71
C CYS A 292 13.00 -12.34 -4.81
N TYR A 293 11.84 -12.17 -5.42
CA TYR A 293 10.55 -12.42 -4.78
C TYR A 293 9.93 -13.68 -5.37
N VAL A 294 9.36 -14.51 -4.51
CA VAL A 294 8.60 -15.70 -4.92
C VAL A 294 7.21 -15.60 -4.33
N LEU A 295 6.20 -15.68 -5.19
CA LEU A 295 4.80 -15.78 -4.82
C LEU A 295 4.39 -17.25 -5.03
N TYR A 296 4.12 -17.96 -3.94
CA TYR A 296 3.74 -19.37 -3.99
C TYR A 296 2.28 -19.53 -3.56
N ARG A 297 1.46 -20.17 -4.40
CA ARG A 297 0.03 -20.34 -4.13
C ARG A 297 -0.18 -21.53 -3.18
N LEU A 298 -0.95 -21.32 -2.12
CA LEU A 298 -1.40 -22.38 -1.23
C LEU A 298 -2.73 -22.97 -1.73
N ASP A 299 -3.04 -24.19 -1.30
CA ASP A 299 -4.35 -24.80 -1.61
C ASP A 299 -5.48 -24.26 -0.69
N SER A 300 -5.15 -23.46 0.32
CA SER A 300 -6.12 -22.77 1.18
C SER A 300 -6.73 -21.53 0.52
N GLN A 301 -7.92 -21.14 0.97
CA GLN A 301 -8.69 -20.03 0.42
C GLN A 301 -9.22 -19.11 1.51
N ASN A 302 -9.40 -17.84 1.15
CA ASN A 302 -10.02 -16.81 1.95
C ASN A 302 -11.16 -16.12 1.15
N ALA A 303 -11.75 -15.07 1.72
CA ALA A 303 -12.86 -14.34 1.09
C ALA A 303 -12.51 -13.69 -0.27
N GLN A 304 -11.23 -13.49 -0.58
CA GLN A 304 -10.74 -12.88 -1.83
C GLN A 304 -10.31 -13.93 -2.87
N GLY A 305 -10.08 -15.18 -2.47
CA GLY A 305 -9.68 -16.28 -3.36
C GLY A 305 -8.65 -17.19 -2.71
N TYR A 306 -7.70 -17.70 -3.51
CA TYR A 306 -6.59 -18.50 -2.98
C TYR A 306 -5.65 -17.67 -2.12
N GLU A 307 -5.12 -18.30 -1.07
CA GLU A 307 -4.09 -17.73 -0.22
C GLU A 307 -2.69 -17.96 -0.81
N TRP A 308 -1.79 -17.02 -0.55
CA TRP A 308 -0.43 -17.01 -1.09
C TRP A 308 0.60 -16.83 0.01
N LEU A 309 1.72 -17.50 -0.17
CA LEU A 309 2.96 -17.27 0.56
C LEU A 309 3.81 -16.26 -0.22
N PHE A 310 4.19 -15.18 0.43
CA PHE A 310 5.13 -14.20 -0.13
C PHE A 310 6.53 -14.42 0.46
N ILE A 311 7.47 -14.87 -0.37
CA ILE A 311 8.85 -15.13 0.02
C ILE A 311 9.75 -14.02 -0.53
N SER A 312 10.49 -13.37 0.36
CA SER A 312 11.54 -12.42 0.04
C SER A 312 12.91 -13.08 0.24
N TRP A 313 13.52 -13.52 -0.86
CA TRP A 313 14.85 -14.12 -0.87
C TRP A 313 15.91 -13.03 -1.02
N SER A 314 16.86 -12.95 -0.08
CA SER A 314 17.96 -11.99 -0.14
C SER A 314 19.22 -12.55 0.51
N PRO A 315 20.06 -13.30 -0.23
CA PRO A 315 21.23 -13.94 0.35
C PRO A 315 22.30 -12.89 0.70
N ASP A 316 23.00 -13.11 1.81
CA ASP A 316 23.93 -12.12 2.38
C ASP A 316 25.13 -11.81 1.47
N SER A 317 25.55 -12.80 0.68
CA SER A 317 26.55 -12.73 -0.40
C SER A 317 26.17 -11.77 -1.54
N SER A 318 24.90 -11.35 -1.65
CA SER A 318 24.45 -10.44 -2.71
C SER A 318 25.05 -9.04 -2.57
N PRO A 319 25.36 -8.36 -3.69
CA PRO A 319 25.75 -6.95 -3.68
C PRO A 319 24.75 -6.08 -2.92
N VAL A 320 25.25 -5.18 -2.07
CA VAL A 320 24.43 -4.29 -1.22
C VAL A 320 23.40 -3.51 -2.04
N ARG A 321 23.76 -3.06 -3.24
CA ARG A 321 22.84 -2.37 -4.17
C ARG A 321 21.58 -3.19 -4.48
N LEU A 322 21.73 -4.50 -4.71
CA LEU A 322 20.59 -5.39 -5.00
C LEU A 322 19.77 -5.62 -3.73
N LYS A 323 20.42 -5.89 -2.60
CA LYS A 323 19.72 -6.07 -1.31
C LYS A 323 18.87 -4.86 -0.94
N MET A 324 19.41 -3.64 -1.10
CA MET A 324 18.66 -2.41 -0.87
C MET A 324 17.48 -2.26 -1.83
N LEU A 325 17.66 -2.58 -3.12
CA LEU A 325 16.59 -2.49 -4.11
C LEU A 325 15.43 -3.43 -3.78
N TYR A 326 15.72 -4.70 -3.47
CA TYR A 326 14.71 -5.71 -3.13
C TYR A 326 14.15 -5.53 -1.70
N ALA A 327 14.87 -4.90 -0.78
CA ALA A 327 14.29 -4.52 0.50
C ALA A 327 13.29 -3.35 0.33
N ALA A 328 13.68 -2.32 -0.44
CA ALA A 328 12.87 -1.12 -0.64
C ALA A 328 11.62 -1.34 -1.50
N THR A 329 11.69 -2.23 -2.49
CA THR A 329 10.55 -2.51 -3.41
C THR A 329 9.56 -3.54 -2.86
N ARG A 330 9.87 -4.21 -1.74
CA ARG A 330 9.07 -5.30 -1.17
C ARG A 330 7.63 -4.89 -0.85
N ALA A 331 7.47 -3.75 -0.18
CA ALA A 331 6.14 -3.25 0.21
C ALA A 331 5.29 -2.90 -1.02
N THR A 332 5.92 -2.33 -2.06
CA THR A 332 5.26 -1.99 -3.32
C THR A 332 4.75 -3.24 -4.03
N VAL A 333 5.56 -4.31 -4.12
CA VAL A 333 5.13 -5.58 -4.73
C VAL A 333 3.94 -6.19 -4.00
N LYS A 334 3.98 -6.23 -2.66
CA LYS A 334 2.86 -6.75 -1.86
C LYS A 334 1.58 -5.94 -2.06
N LYS A 335 1.69 -4.62 -2.14
CA LYS A 335 0.54 -3.73 -2.39
C LYS A 335 -0.06 -3.94 -3.78
N GLU A 336 0.78 -4.04 -4.82
CA GLU A 336 0.31 -4.28 -6.19
C GLU A 336 -0.30 -5.68 -6.37
N PHE A 337 0.22 -6.70 -5.67
CA PHE A 337 -0.37 -8.04 -5.68
C PHE A 337 -1.70 -8.12 -4.92
N GLY A 338 -1.87 -7.27 -3.90
CA GLY A 338 -3.05 -7.23 -3.05
C GLY A 338 -2.82 -8.01 -1.76
N GLY A 339 -2.53 -7.26 -0.67
CA GLY A 339 -2.15 -7.85 0.61
C GLY A 339 -3.18 -8.79 1.25
N GLY A 340 -4.45 -8.71 0.85
CA GLY A 340 -5.48 -9.63 1.34
C GLY A 340 -5.38 -11.05 0.76
N HIS A 341 -4.62 -11.28 -0.31
CA HIS A 341 -4.33 -12.63 -0.81
C HIS A 341 -3.13 -13.27 -0.10
N ILE A 342 -2.28 -12.47 0.55
CA ILE A 342 -1.05 -12.94 1.19
C ILE A 342 -1.39 -13.36 2.61
N LYS A 343 -1.19 -14.65 2.92
CA LYS A 343 -1.41 -15.21 4.26
C LYS A 343 -0.17 -15.03 5.13
N ASP A 344 0.95 -15.52 4.63
CA ASP A 344 2.22 -15.56 5.34
C ASP A 344 3.31 -14.83 4.52
N GLU A 345 4.23 -14.18 5.23
CA GLU A 345 5.41 -13.55 4.66
C GLU A 345 6.66 -14.18 5.26
N MET A 346 7.52 -14.70 4.38
CA MET A 346 8.83 -15.21 4.78
C MET A 346 9.96 -14.38 4.18
N PHE A 347 11.01 -14.21 4.98
CA PHE A 347 12.27 -13.63 4.57
C PHE A 347 13.35 -14.68 4.80
N GLY A 348 14.18 -14.94 3.79
CA GLY A 348 15.27 -15.91 3.90
C GLY A 348 16.56 -15.39 3.31
N THR A 349 17.66 -15.70 3.99
CA THR A 349 19.03 -15.46 3.51
C THR A 349 19.72 -16.76 3.13
N VAL A 350 19.29 -17.88 3.72
CA VAL A 350 19.77 -19.24 3.38
C VAL A 350 18.63 -20.14 2.90
N LYS A 351 18.94 -21.10 2.02
CA LYS A 351 17.92 -21.97 1.39
C LYS A 351 17.09 -22.75 2.42
N GLU A 352 17.68 -23.04 3.57
CA GLU A 352 16.98 -23.72 4.68
C GLU A 352 15.82 -22.90 5.24
N ASP A 353 15.94 -21.58 5.35
CA ASP A 353 14.90 -20.67 5.86
C ASP A 353 13.62 -20.75 5.01
N VAL A 354 13.79 -20.89 3.70
CA VAL A 354 12.71 -20.81 2.71
C VAL A 354 12.28 -22.17 2.18
N SER A 355 12.96 -23.25 2.57
CA SER A 355 12.54 -24.63 2.32
C SER A 355 11.18 -24.94 2.98
N LEU A 356 10.54 -26.04 2.59
CA LEU A 356 9.28 -26.47 3.20
C LEU A 356 9.43 -26.67 4.72
N SER A 357 10.57 -27.24 5.15
CA SER A 357 10.88 -27.39 6.57
C SER A 357 11.08 -26.05 7.28
N GLY A 358 11.68 -25.07 6.58
CA GLY A 358 11.80 -23.69 7.05
C GLY A 358 10.45 -23.02 7.23
N TYR A 359 9.53 -23.19 6.26
CA TYR A 359 8.16 -22.70 6.36
C TYR A 359 7.41 -23.31 7.54
N GLN A 360 7.50 -24.63 7.74
CA GLN A 360 6.87 -25.29 8.89
C GLN A 360 7.41 -24.77 10.23
N LYS A 361 8.73 -24.55 10.32
CA LYS A 361 9.36 -23.93 11.50
C LYS A 361 8.85 -22.50 11.71
N HIS A 362 8.71 -21.71 10.66
CA HIS A 362 8.17 -20.35 10.73
C HIS A 362 6.74 -20.34 11.30
N VAL A 363 5.85 -21.17 10.75
CA VAL A 363 4.48 -21.31 11.23
C VAL A 363 4.45 -21.75 12.71
N SER A 364 5.30 -22.71 13.09
CA SER A 364 5.42 -23.14 14.49
C SER A 364 5.91 -22.02 15.42
N SER A 365 6.86 -21.19 14.96
CA SER A 365 7.38 -20.06 15.72
C SER A 365 6.34 -18.95 15.89
N CYS A 366 5.46 -18.72 14.90
CA CYS A 366 4.36 -17.76 15.02
C CYS A 366 3.29 -18.22 16.01
N SER A 367 3.13 -19.54 16.19
CA SER A 367 2.23 -20.11 17.20
C SER A 367 2.85 -20.23 18.61
N ALA A 368 4.16 -20.02 18.73
CA ALA A 368 4.86 -20.08 20.01
C ALA A 368 4.55 -18.82 20.86
N PRO A 369 4.58 -18.94 22.21
CA PRO A 369 4.35 -17.81 23.08
C PRO A 369 5.40 -16.72 22.85
N ALA A 370 4.93 -15.47 22.75
CA ALA A 370 5.82 -14.32 22.62
C ALA A 370 6.72 -14.18 23.86
N PRO A 371 8.00 -13.78 23.68
CA PRO A 371 8.88 -13.51 24.81
C PRO A 371 8.36 -12.29 25.58
N LEU A 372 7.88 -12.52 26.81
CA LEU A 372 7.48 -11.47 27.74
C LEU A 372 8.64 -11.05 28.64
N THR A 373 8.66 -9.78 29.02
CA THR A 373 9.61 -9.28 30.03
C THR A 373 9.17 -9.69 31.45
N ALA A 374 10.11 -9.74 32.39
CA ALA A 374 9.81 -10.07 33.79
C ALA A 374 8.76 -9.14 34.40
N ALA A 375 8.81 -7.84 34.10
CA ALA A 375 7.84 -6.85 34.57
C ALA A 375 6.43 -7.09 34.01
N GLU A 376 6.30 -7.53 32.75
CA GLU A 376 4.99 -7.87 32.16
C GLU A 376 4.40 -9.13 32.77
N GLN A 377 5.23 -10.12 33.11
CA GLN A 377 4.81 -11.34 33.80
C GLN A 377 4.29 -11.02 35.21
N GLU A 378 5.01 -10.18 35.95
CA GLU A 378 4.58 -9.72 37.29
C GLU A 378 3.25 -8.94 37.22
N LEU A 379 3.09 -8.02 36.28
CA LEU A 379 1.84 -7.29 36.06
C LEU A 379 0.65 -8.22 35.74
N GLN A 380 0.91 -9.27 34.94
CA GLN A 380 -0.12 -10.25 34.60
C GLN A 380 -0.51 -11.08 35.83
N GLN A 381 0.44 -11.37 36.71
CA GLN A 381 0.20 -12.10 37.96
C GLN A 381 -0.52 -11.24 39.02
N ILE A 382 -0.20 -9.95 39.09
CA ILE A 382 -0.91 -8.97 39.94
C ILE A 382 -2.38 -8.85 39.50
N ARG A 383 -2.64 -8.73 38.18
CA ARG A 383 -4.01 -8.67 37.64
C ARG A 383 -4.85 -9.89 38.01
N ILE A 384 -4.24 -11.06 38.16
CA ILE A 384 -4.93 -12.30 38.55
C ILE A 384 -5.23 -12.32 40.06
N ASN A 385 -4.37 -11.72 40.90
CA ASN A 385 -4.43 -11.82 42.36
C ASN A 385 -5.24 -10.70 43.05
N GLU A 386 -5.65 -9.63 42.36
CA GLU A 386 -6.26 -8.43 42.95
C GLU A 386 -7.71 -8.56 43.50
N VAL A 387 -8.25 -9.77 43.73
CA VAL A 387 -9.65 -9.93 44.16
C VAL A 387 -9.78 -10.54 45.56
N GLY A 388 -10.00 -9.71 46.59
CA GLY A 388 -10.37 -10.17 47.93
C GLY A 388 -10.87 -9.06 48.86
N GLY A 389 -12.18 -9.02 49.15
CA GLY A 389 -12.79 -8.08 50.10
C GLY A 389 -12.65 -8.51 51.58
N LEU A 390 -12.49 -7.52 52.48
CA LEU A 390 -12.38 -7.67 53.94
C LEU A 390 -13.73 -8.07 54.59
N ALA A 391 -13.73 -8.96 55.60
CA ALA A 391 -14.95 -9.42 56.27
C ALA A 391 -14.87 -9.23 57.79
N PHE A 392 -15.75 -8.39 58.35
CA PHE A 392 -15.94 -8.25 59.80
C PHE A 392 -17.17 -9.06 60.24
N PRO A 393 -17.09 -9.86 61.32
CA PRO A 393 -18.21 -10.66 61.80
C PRO A 393 -19.36 -9.80 62.36
N LEU A 394 -20.59 -10.26 62.12
CA LEU A 394 -21.81 -9.63 62.65
C LEU A 394 -22.07 -10.06 64.09
N GLN A 395 -22.29 -9.11 65.00
CA GLN A 395 -22.62 -9.41 66.40
C GLN A 395 -24.02 -10.04 66.53
N LEU A 396 -24.23 -10.87 67.56
CA LEU A 396 -25.49 -11.62 67.77
C LEU A 396 -26.74 -10.72 67.81
N ASP A 397 -26.66 -9.54 68.42
CA ASP A 397 -27.78 -8.59 68.51
C ASP A 397 -28.16 -8.04 67.13
N ALA A 398 -27.17 -7.79 66.27
CA ALA A 398 -27.39 -7.38 64.88
C ALA A 398 -28.03 -8.51 64.06
N GLN A 399 -27.60 -9.76 64.27
CA GLN A 399 -28.19 -10.93 63.61
C GLN A 399 -29.68 -11.10 63.99
N GLN A 400 -30.00 -10.95 65.27
CA GLN A 400 -31.39 -11.00 65.75
C GLN A 400 -32.25 -9.86 65.17
N ALA A 401 -31.70 -8.65 65.07
CA ALA A 401 -32.39 -7.53 64.43
C ALA A 401 -32.70 -7.82 62.96
N ILE A 402 -31.74 -8.36 62.20
CA ILE A 402 -31.95 -8.72 60.78
C ILE A 402 -33.03 -9.80 60.63
N GLN A 403 -33.06 -10.79 61.52
CA GLN A 403 -34.15 -11.78 61.56
C GLN A 403 -35.51 -11.14 61.92
N ALA A 404 -35.55 -10.18 62.83
CA ALA A 404 -36.76 -9.46 63.19
C ALA A 404 -37.27 -8.57 62.03
N LEU A 405 -36.37 -7.97 61.25
CA LEU A 405 -36.70 -7.21 60.04
C LEU A 405 -37.24 -8.13 58.95
N LYS A 406 -36.65 -9.32 58.77
CA LYS A 406 -37.18 -10.35 57.85
C LYS A 406 -38.61 -10.77 58.21
N GLN A 407 -38.91 -10.89 59.50
CA GLN A 407 -40.26 -11.15 60.00
C GLN A 407 -41.17 -9.91 60.00
N LYS A 408 -40.68 -8.77 59.50
CA LYS A 408 -41.37 -7.46 59.46
C LYS A 408 -41.86 -6.96 60.82
N LYS A 409 -41.23 -7.41 61.92
CA LYS A 409 -41.53 -6.95 63.30
C LYS A 409 -40.94 -5.58 63.58
N ILE A 410 -39.83 -5.25 62.93
CA ILE A 410 -39.20 -3.94 62.93
C ILE A 410 -39.12 -3.43 61.48
N ASN A 411 -39.07 -2.11 61.30
CA ASN A 411 -39.00 -1.47 59.99
C ASN A 411 -37.66 -0.79 59.71
N TYR A 412 -36.73 -0.77 60.67
CA TYR A 412 -35.47 -0.08 60.54
C TYR A 412 -34.37 -0.70 61.43
N ILE A 413 -33.17 -0.82 60.88
CA ILE A 413 -31.94 -1.24 61.58
C ILE A 413 -30.84 -0.25 61.22
N GLN A 414 -30.10 0.22 62.21
CA GLN A 414 -28.83 0.92 62.00
C GLN A 414 -27.67 0.12 62.58
N LEU A 415 -26.64 -0.13 61.77
CA LEU A 415 -25.41 -0.81 62.15
C LEU A 415 -24.21 0.15 62.09
N LYS A 416 -23.24 -0.11 62.97
CA LYS A 416 -21.93 0.56 62.97
C LYS A 416 -20.82 -0.51 62.93
N LEU A 417 -19.67 -0.14 62.39
CA LEU A 417 -18.44 -0.89 62.55
C LEU A 417 -17.74 -0.45 63.84
N ASP A 418 -17.43 -1.40 64.71
CA ASP A 418 -16.49 -1.20 65.81
C ASP A 418 -15.07 -1.42 65.29
N LEU A 419 -14.29 -0.35 65.24
CA LEU A 419 -12.93 -0.35 64.70
C LEU A 419 -11.91 -0.97 65.66
N GLU A 420 -12.22 -1.08 66.95
CA GLU A 420 -11.33 -1.68 67.95
C GLU A 420 -11.54 -3.19 68.04
N ARG A 421 -12.79 -3.64 67.93
CA ARG A 421 -13.18 -5.05 68.01
C ARG A 421 -13.28 -5.75 66.66
N GLU A 422 -13.22 -4.99 65.57
CA GLU A 422 -13.40 -5.47 64.19
C GLU A 422 -14.73 -6.20 64.00
N THR A 423 -15.80 -5.74 64.66
CA THR A 423 -17.15 -6.31 64.58
C THR A 423 -18.16 -5.32 63.97
N ILE A 424 -19.26 -5.85 63.44
CA ILE A 424 -20.42 -5.05 63.04
C ILE A 424 -21.47 -5.13 64.14
N ASP A 425 -21.71 -3.98 64.78
CA ASP A 425 -22.56 -3.85 65.97
C ASP A 425 -23.90 -3.17 65.61
N LEU A 426 -24.93 -3.52 66.37
CA LEU A 426 -26.24 -2.88 66.29
C LEU A 426 -26.23 -1.54 67.06
N VAL A 427 -26.66 -0.46 66.40
CA VAL A 427 -26.83 0.85 67.07
C VAL A 427 -28.22 0.91 67.71
N HIS A 428 -29.27 0.77 66.90
CA HIS A 428 -30.67 0.80 67.36
C HIS A 428 -31.64 0.32 66.27
N THR A 429 -32.89 0.04 66.66
CA THR A 429 -33.99 -0.45 65.79
C THR A 429 -35.26 0.39 65.94
N SER A 430 -35.11 1.71 66.18
CA SER A 430 -36.26 2.59 66.44
C SER A 430 -37.20 2.66 65.23
N PRO A 431 -38.54 2.60 65.46
CA PRO A 431 -39.50 2.73 64.38
C PRO A 431 -39.26 4.00 63.58
N THR A 432 -39.09 3.85 62.27
CA THR A 432 -38.77 4.96 61.36
C THR A 432 -39.74 4.95 60.19
N GLU A 433 -40.37 6.09 59.92
CA GLU A 433 -41.16 6.31 58.70
C GLU A 433 -40.34 7.11 57.67
N ILE A 434 -40.83 7.23 56.44
CA ILE A 434 -40.11 7.90 55.34
C ILE A 434 -39.73 9.34 55.72
N ALA A 435 -40.62 10.08 56.40
CA ALA A 435 -40.36 11.46 56.82
C ALA A 435 -39.29 11.59 57.93
N ASP A 436 -39.03 10.52 58.69
CA ASP A 436 -38.05 10.50 59.77
C ASP A 436 -36.71 9.89 59.34
N LEU A 437 -36.66 9.22 58.19
CA LEU A 437 -35.45 8.56 57.68
C LEU A 437 -34.26 9.53 57.51
N PRO A 438 -34.42 10.75 56.96
CA PRO A 438 -33.33 11.74 56.93
C PRO A 438 -32.74 12.06 58.31
N LYS A 439 -33.57 12.07 59.36
CA LYS A 439 -33.14 12.37 60.75
C LYS A 439 -32.35 11.23 61.38
N ARG A 440 -32.38 10.03 60.80
CA ARG A 440 -31.66 8.84 61.33
C ARG A 440 -30.22 8.74 60.85
N ILE A 441 -29.84 9.54 59.87
CA ILE A 441 -28.51 9.51 59.27
C ILE A 441 -27.61 10.48 60.04
N PRO A 442 -26.54 9.98 60.69
CA PRO A 442 -25.59 10.84 61.38
C PRO A 442 -24.81 11.68 60.37
N GLN A 443 -24.53 12.93 60.72
CA GLN A 443 -23.69 13.80 59.88
C GLN A 443 -22.19 13.63 60.16
N ASP A 444 -21.81 12.83 61.16
CA ASP A 444 -20.45 12.83 61.70
C ASP A 444 -19.74 11.47 61.55
N SER A 445 -20.49 10.40 61.27
CA SER A 445 -19.96 9.04 61.21
C SER A 445 -20.69 8.19 60.17
N ALA A 446 -19.98 7.24 59.57
CA ALA A 446 -20.54 6.36 58.56
C ALA A 446 -21.41 5.27 59.22
N ARG A 447 -22.48 4.83 58.55
CA ARG A 447 -23.41 3.81 59.07
C ARG A 447 -24.00 2.98 57.94
N TYR A 448 -24.38 1.75 58.29
CA TYR A 448 -25.25 0.93 57.43
C TYR A 448 -26.66 0.96 57.97
N HIS A 449 -27.60 0.96 57.06
CA HIS A 449 -29.01 1.05 57.37
C HIS A 449 -29.78 0.01 56.56
N PHE A 450 -30.71 -0.67 57.21
CA PHE A 450 -31.74 -1.44 56.54
C PHE A 450 -33.08 -0.80 56.87
N PHE A 451 -33.81 -0.41 55.84
CA PHE A 451 -35.09 0.28 55.98
C PHE A 451 -36.17 -0.45 55.18
N LEU A 452 -37.30 -0.73 55.83
CA LEU A 452 -38.47 -1.31 55.18
C LEU A 452 -39.28 -0.20 54.51
N TYR A 453 -39.03 0.01 53.22
CA TYR A 453 -39.68 1.02 52.41
C TYR A 453 -41.08 0.59 51.98
N LYS A 454 -42.07 1.18 52.64
CA LYS A 454 -43.50 1.01 52.37
C LYS A 454 -43.94 2.02 51.31
N HIS A 455 -44.31 1.56 50.12
CA HIS A 455 -44.65 2.43 48.99
C HIS A 455 -45.68 1.77 48.07
N SER A 456 -46.23 2.55 47.15
CA SER A 456 -47.09 2.02 46.08
C SER A 456 -46.42 2.20 44.73
N HIS A 457 -46.42 1.15 43.92
CA HIS A 457 -45.90 1.16 42.55
C HIS A 457 -46.95 0.57 41.62
N GLU A 458 -47.30 1.29 40.55
CA GLU A 458 -48.28 0.86 39.53
C GLU A 458 -49.66 0.40 40.08
N GLY A 459 -50.04 0.89 41.26
CA GLY A 459 -51.32 0.59 41.92
C GLY A 459 -51.27 -0.50 42.99
N ASP A 460 -50.15 -1.23 43.09
CA ASP A 460 -49.93 -2.24 44.14
C ASP A 460 -49.18 -1.64 45.32
N TYR A 461 -49.46 -2.13 46.53
CA TYR A 461 -48.75 -1.75 47.76
C TYR A 461 -47.62 -2.74 48.05
N LEU A 462 -46.40 -2.23 48.14
CA LEU A 462 -45.17 -3.01 48.30
C LEU A 462 -44.41 -2.60 49.58
N GLU A 463 -43.77 -3.58 50.20
CA GLU A 463 -42.87 -3.38 51.34
C GLU A 463 -41.51 -3.99 51.01
N SER A 464 -40.58 -3.13 50.59
CA SER A 464 -39.28 -3.54 50.07
C SER A 464 -38.17 -3.12 51.03
N VAL A 465 -37.21 -4.00 51.31
CA VAL A 465 -36.06 -3.63 52.15
C VAL A 465 -35.01 -2.91 51.31
N VAL A 466 -34.66 -1.71 51.72
CA VAL A 466 -33.62 -0.88 51.11
C VAL A 466 -32.40 -0.87 52.03
N PHE A 467 -31.24 -1.20 51.48
CA PHE A 467 -29.97 -1.03 52.16
C PHE A 467 -29.42 0.36 51.83
N ILE A 468 -29.06 1.13 52.85
CA ILE A 468 -28.46 2.46 52.68
C ILE A 468 -27.12 2.48 53.39
N TYR A 469 -26.07 2.84 52.65
CA TYR A 469 -24.77 3.16 53.20
C TYR A 469 -24.62 4.67 53.25
N SER A 470 -24.64 5.24 54.46
CA SER A 470 -24.45 6.68 54.67
C SER A 470 -22.99 6.99 55.00
N MET A 471 -22.38 7.91 54.25
CA MET A 471 -20.98 8.26 54.38
C MET A 471 -20.81 9.80 54.33
N PRO A 472 -20.76 10.51 55.48
CA PRO A 472 -20.71 11.98 55.56
C PRO A 472 -19.41 12.67 55.06
N GLY A 473 -18.72 12.08 54.08
CA GLY A 473 -17.54 12.62 53.44
C GLY A 473 -16.32 12.71 54.36
N TYR A 474 -15.65 13.87 54.34
CA TYR A 474 -14.35 14.08 55.01
C TYR A 474 -14.42 14.21 56.54
N LYS A 475 -15.62 14.23 57.14
CA LYS A 475 -15.78 14.24 58.59
C LYS A 475 -15.33 12.93 59.25
N CYS A 476 -15.41 11.81 58.52
CA CYS A 476 -14.91 10.52 58.98
C CYS A 476 -13.42 10.36 58.62
N SER A 477 -12.68 9.57 59.41
CA SER A 477 -11.27 9.28 59.09
C SER A 477 -11.15 8.44 57.81
N ILE A 478 -10.02 8.53 57.09
CA ILE A 478 -9.76 7.70 55.90
C ILE A 478 -9.89 6.21 56.23
N LYS A 479 -9.37 5.80 57.40
CA LYS A 479 -9.45 4.42 57.90
C LYS A 479 -10.91 3.95 58.01
N GLU A 480 -11.78 4.77 58.59
CA GLU A 480 -13.20 4.47 58.73
C GLU A 480 -13.87 4.33 57.36
N ARG A 481 -13.67 5.28 56.44
CA ARG A 481 -14.29 5.21 55.09
C ARG A 481 -13.88 3.97 54.32
N MET A 482 -12.59 3.63 54.36
CA MET A 482 -12.06 2.46 53.67
C MET A 482 -12.64 1.16 54.25
N LEU A 483 -12.78 1.06 55.58
CA LEU A 483 -13.32 -0.13 56.21
C LEU A 483 -14.81 -0.32 55.95
N TYR A 484 -15.62 0.75 56.00
CA TYR A 484 -17.03 0.68 55.58
C TYR A 484 -17.15 0.30 54.09
N SER A 485 -16.39 0.91 53.19
CA SER A 485 -16.44 0.53 51.77
C SER A 485 -16.03 -0.93 51.52
N SER A 486 -15.00 -1.42 52.22
CA SER A 486 -14.47 -2.78 52.05
C SER A 486 -15.35 -3.86 52.65
N CYS A 487 -16.00 -3.60 53.79
CA CYS A 487 -16.85 -4.58 54.48
C CYS A 487 -18.26 -4.68 53.89
N LYS A 488 -18.69 -3.69 53.10
CA LYS A 488 -20.05 -3.62 52.53
C LYS A 488 -20.42 -4.85 51.72
N SER A 489 -19.56 -5.31 50.81
CA SER A 489 -19.87 -6.47 49.94
C SER A 489 -20.09 -7.73 50.75
N ARG A 490 -19.16 -8.03 51.68
CA ARG A 490 -19.25 -9.20 52.56
C ARG A 490 -20.46 -9.15 53.48
N LEU A 491 -20.78 -7.99 54.04
CA LEU A 491 -21.98 -7.81 54.85
C LEU A 491 -23.24 -8.14 54.06
N LEU A 492 -23.36 -7.62 52.83
CA LEU A 492 -24.52 -7.85 51.98
C LEU A 492 -24.62 -9.32 51.56
N ASP A 493 -23.49 -9.95 51.23
CA ASP A 493 -23.44 -11.38 50.92
C ASP A 493 -23.94 -12.22 52.11
N THR A 494 -23.49 -11.93 53.32
CA THR A 494 -23.95 -12.59 54.54
C THR A 494 -25.46 -12.41 54.75
N VAL A 495 -26.00 -11.19 54.55
CA VAL A 495 -27.42 -10.90 54.74
C VAL A 495 -28.31 -11.57 53.68
N GLU A 496 -27.89 -11.59 52.42
CA GLU A 496 -28.64 -12.20 51.32
C GLU A 496 -28.52 -13.75 51.33
N GLN A 497 -27.34 -14.31 51.62
CA GLN A 497 -27.10 -15.76 51.56
C GLN A 497 -27.44 -16.48 52.86
N GLU A 498 -26.99 -15.99 54.02
CA GLU A 498 -27.18 -16.68 55.30
C GLU A 498 -28.54 -16.36 55.94
N PHE A 499 -28.99 -15.11 55.85
CA PHE A 499 -30.26 -14.68 56.42
C PHE A 499 -31.43 -14.71 55.43
N CYS A 500 -31.17 -14.94 54.12
CA CYS A 500 -32.14 -14.88 53.03
C CYS A 500 -33.06 -13.64 53.11
N LEU A 501 -32.49 -12.46 53.38
CA LEU A 501 -33.22 -11.19 53.33
C LEU A 501 -33.07 -10.58 51.94
N GLU A 502 -34.19 -10.41 51.24
CA GLU A 502 -34.19 -9.83 49.90
C GLU A 502 -34.04 -8.30 49.99
N ILE A 503 -32.90 -7.79 49.49
CA ILE A 503 -32.60 -6.35 49.44
C ILE A 503 -33.00 -5.84 48.06
N ALA A 504 -34.05 -5.04 48.00
CA ALA A 504 -34.59 -4.52 46.73
C ALA A 504 -33.66 -3.50 46.06
N LYS A 505 -32.98 -2.68 46.86
CA LYS A 505 -32.03 -1.68 46.35
C LYS A 505 -30.93 -1.40 47.37
N LYS A 506 -29.72 -1.17 46.86
CA LYS A 506 -28.52 -0.76 47.59
C LYS A 506 -28.22 0.69 47.21
N ILE A 507 -28.31 1.60 48.16
CA ILE A 507 -28.17 3.05 47.97
C ILE A 507 -26.95 3.54 48.75
N GLU A 508 -26.18 4.44 48.16
CA GLU A 508 -25.07 5.14 48.82
C GLU A 508 -25.38 6.63 48.81
N ILE A 509 -25.29 7.26 49.97
CA ILE A 509 -25.56 8.69 50.16
C ILE A 509 -24.50 9.30 51.07
N ASP A 510 -24.23 10.58 50.90
CA ASP A 510 -23.37 11.35 51.80
C ASP A 510 -24.16 12.19 52.81
N ASP A 511 -25.34 12.69 52.42
CA ASP A 511 -26.24 13.45 53.29
C ASP A 511 -27.63 12.79 53.40
N GLY A 512 -28.20 12.82 54.60
CA GLY A 512 -29.54 12.29 54.86
C GLY A 512 -30.64 13.11 54.21
N ALA A 513 -30.38 14.37 53.86
CA ALA A 513 -31.34 15.22 53.15
C ALA A 513 -31.71 14.69 51.74
N GLU A 514 -30.85 13.86 51.13
CA GLU A 514 -31.11 13.25 49.82
C GLU A 514 -32.24 12.22 49.85
N LEU A 515 -32.52 11.62 51.02
CA LEU A 515 -33.55 10.60 51.20
C LEU A 515 -34.97 11.17 51.25
N THR A 516 -35.37 11.78 50.14
CA THR A 516 -36.76 12.18 49.89
C THR A 516 -37.59 10.97 49.42
N ALA A 517 -38.91 11.08 49.55
CA ALA A 517 -39.82 10.04 49.06
C ALA A 517 -39.70 9.83 47.54
N GLU A 518 -39.45 10.91 46.79
CA GLU A 518 -39.23 10.88 45.34
C GLU A 518 -37.89 10.19 44.99
N PHE A 519 -36.81 10.53 45.69
CA PHE A 519 -35.50 9.91 45.48
C PHE A 519 -35.52 8.40 45.74
N LEU A 520 -36.11 7.96 46.86
CA LEU A 520 -36.26 6.54 47.16
C LEU A 520 -37.11 5.82 46.11
N TYR A 521 -38.17 6.48 45.63
CA TYR A 521 -39.02 5.90 44.58
C TYR A 521 -38.27 5.76 43.25
N GLU A 522 -37.51 6.78 42.83
CA GLU A 522 -36.71 6.75 41.60
C GLU A 522 -35.56 5.72 41.66
N GLU A 523 -34.93 5.55 42.82
CA GLU A 523 -33.85 4.56 42.99
C GLU A 523 -34.38 3.13 43.01
N VAL A 524 -35.52 2.89 43.67
CA VAL A 524 -36.15 1.56 43.70
C VAL A 524 -36.80 1.22 42.36
N HIS A 525 -37.43 2.21 41.70
CA HIS A 525 -38.11 2.07 40.42
C HIS A 525 -37.53 3.05 39.38
N PRO A 526 -36.42 2.69 38.71
CA PRO A 526 -35.74 3.58 37.79
C PRO A 526 -36.63 3.93 36.59
N LYS A 527 -36.64 5.22 36.24
CA LYS A 527 -37.29 5.71 35.01
C LYS A 527 -36.67 5.03 33.80
N GLN A 528 -37.49 4.71 32.78
CA GLN A 528 -36.99 4.16 31.52
C GLN A 528 -35.91 5.08 30.93
N HIS A 529 -34.80 4.50 30.49
CA HIS A 529 -33.68 5.25 29.92
C HIS A 529 -34.17 6.22 28.85
N ALA A 530 -33.91 7.52 29.05
CA ALA A 530 -34.12 8.52 28.02
C ALA A 530 -33.32 8.11 26.78
N PHE A 531 -34.00 7.78 25.68
CA PHE A 531 -33.37 7.31 24.46
C PHE A 531 -32.35 8.35 23.97
N LYS A 532 -31.12 7.92 23.70
CA LYS A 532 -30.05 8.81 23.25
C LYS A 532 -30.48 9.47 21.94
N GLN A 533 -30.64 10.80 21.95
CA GLN A 533 -31.01 11.56 20.77
C GLN A 533 -29.91 11.41 19.70
N ALA A 534 -30.24 10.81 18.56
CA ALA A 534 -29.32 10.61 17.45
C ALA A 534 -29.54 11.67 16.37
N PHE A 535 -28.46 12.31 15.92
CA PHE A 535 -28.51 13.24 14.79
C PHE A 535 -28.79 12.50 13.48
N ALA A 536 -29.48 13.17 12.55
CA ALA A 536 -29.77 12.61 11.23
C ALA A 536 -28.48 12.38 10.42
N LYS A 537 -28.39 11.23 9.72
CA LYS A 537 -27.27 10.95 8.80
C LYS A 537 -27.30 11.92 7.60
N PRO A 538 -26.14 12.24 6.98
CA PRO A 538 -26.08 13.07 5.79
C PRO A 538 -26.97 12.56 4.65
N LYS A 539 -27.45 13.47 3.79
CA LYS A 539 -28.16 13.10 2.56
C LYS A 539 -27.24 12.23 1.70
N GLY A 540 -27.74 11.07 1.25
CA GLY A 540 -27.00 10.14 0.39
C GLY A 540 -26.67 10.72 -0.99
N PRO A 541 -25.92 9.98 -1.83
CA PRO A 541 -25.50 10.45 -3.15
C PRO A 541 -26.69 10.86 -4.02
N VAL A 542 -26.63 12.06 -4.61
CA VAL A 542 -27.69 12.61 -5.47
C VAL A 542 -27.81 11.73 -6.72
N GLY A 543 -29.02 11.22 -7.00
CA GLY A 543 -29.30 10.45 -8.22
C GLY A 543 -29.23 8.92 -8.11
N LYS A 544 -29.26 8.31 -6.92
CA LYS A 544 -29.45 6.83 -6.79
C LYS A 544 -30.81 6.40 -7.36
N ARG A 545 -30.82 5.91 -8.61
CA ARG A 545 -32.00 5.47 -9.37
C ARG A 545 -32.61 4.11 -8.95
N GLY A 546 -32.41 3.66 -7.70
CA GLY A 546 -32.89 2.34 -7.28
C GLY A 546 -33.14 2.19 -5.78
N GLN A 547 -34.11 1.36 -5.42
CA GLN A 547 -34.34 0.94 -4.04
C GLN A 547 -33.09 0.25 -3.48
N LYS A 548 -32.80 0.44 -2.19
CA LYS A 548 -31.71 -0.26 -1.51
C LYS A 548 -32.02 -1.76 -1.54
N ARG A 549 -31.19 -2.53 -2.24
CA ARG A 549 -31.27 -4.00 -2.26
C ARG A 549 -30.31 -4.57 -1.23
N LEU A 550 -30.70 -5.65 -0.57
CA LEU A 550 -29.76 -6.46 0.20
C LEU A 550 -28.80 -7.14 -0.80
N VAL A 551 -27.50 -7.02 -0.57
CA VAL A 551 -26.50 -7.77 -1.33
C VAL A 551 -26.21 -9.04 -0.54
N ARG A 552 -26.97 -10.11 -0.80
CA ARG A 552 -26.68 -11.45 -0.25
C ARG A 552 -25.88 -12.26 -1.26
N GLY A 553 -24.89 -13.01 -0.78
CA GLY A 553 -24.16 -13.97 -1.59
C GLY A 553 -25.02 -15.22 -1.85
N PRO A 554 -24.82 -15.94 -2.96
CA PRO A 554 -25.64 -17.11 -3.35
C PRO A 554 -25.52 -18.35 -2.45
N GLY A 555 -24.90 -18.26 -1.27
CA GLY A 555 -24.78 -19.36 -0.28
C GLY A 555 -25.45 -19.10 1.06
N GLU A 556 -26.14 -17.95 1.24
CA GLU A 556 -26.89 -17.63 2.47
C GLU A 556 -28.37 -17.99 2.41
N ASN A 557 -28.82 -18.61 1.32
CA ASN A 557 -30.15 -19.21 1.28
C ASN A 557 -30.02 -20.60 1.87
N GLY A 558 -30.34 -20.72 3.17
CA GLY A 558 -30.69 -22.00 3.75
C GLY A 558 -31.73 -22.68 2.87
N GLU A 559 -31.50 -23.95 2.59
CA GLU A 559 -32.49 -24.86 2.02
C GLU A 559 -33.72 -24.85 2.93
N ASP A 560 -34.72 -24.05 2.57
CA ASP A 560 -36.11 -24.21 3.03
C ASP A 560 -36.99 -23.99 1.80
N SER A 561 -37.13 -25.06 1.02
CA SER A 561 -38.25 -25.29 0.10
C SER A 561 -38.57 -26.77 0.07
#